data_AF-A0A3D2JN58-F1
#
_entry.id   AF-A0A3D2JN58-F1
#
_cell.length_a   1.000
_cell.length_b   1.000
_cell.length_c   1.000
_cell.angle_alpha   90.00
_cell.angle_beta   90.00
_cell.angle_gamma   90.00
#
_symmetry.space_group_name_H-M   'P 1'
#
loop_
_entity.id
_entity.type
_entity.pdbx_description
1 polymer ?
#
loop_
_entity_poly.entity_id
_entity_poly.type
_entity_poly.pdbx_seq_one_letter_code
_entity_poly.pdbx_strand_id
1 'polypeptide(L)'
;MGCDLVQEITHFGSRGKIFSVDLRNIKGELNNFQETFPETGNADMVETMKAYRDAGLDGWITPDHAIHLDGDSDWGHRYWAYAVGHIRGIDQALKETSRPV
;
A
#
# COMPACT_ATOMS: atom_id res chain seq x y z
N MET A 1 0.14 -6.70 -16.69
CA MET A 1 0.15 -7.86 -15.80
C MET A 1 -1.02 -7.71 -14.86
N GLY A 2 -2.01 -8.60 -14.99
CA GLY A 2 -3.09 -8.76 -14.03
C GLY A 2 -2.72 -9.87 -13.04
N CYS A 3 -1.66 -9.65 -12.26
CA CYS A 3 -1.34 -10.56 -11.17
C CYS A 3 -2.33 -10.35 -10.02
N ASP A 4 -2.71 -11.44 -9.36
CA ASP A 4 -3.41 -11.36 -8.08
C ASP A 4 -2.42 -10.91 -7.02
N LEU A 5 -2.49 -9.62 -6.66
CA LEU A 5 -1.56 -9.00 -5.74
C LEU A 5 -1.55 -9.70 -4.36
N VAL A 6 -2.72 -10.10 -3.86
CA VAL A 6 -2.83 -10.76 -2.55
C VAL A 6 -2.20 -12.16 -2.61
N GLN A 7 -2.40 -12.88 -3.71
CA GLN A 7 -1.77 -14.19 -3.92
C GLN A 7 -0.25 -14.07 -3.97
N GLU A 8 0.30 -13.10 -4.71
CA GLU A 8 1.74 -12.89 -4.81
C GLU A 8 2.35 -12.47 -3.47
N ILE A 9 1.70 -11.57 -2.73
CA ILE A 9 2.11 -11.17 -1.37
C ILE A 9 2.16 -12.40 -0.47
N THR A 10 1.11 -13.22 -0.47
CA THR A 10 1.07 -14.44 0.34
C THR A 10 2.19 -15.39 -0.05
N HIS A 11 2.42 -15.57 -1.35
CA HIS A 11 3.45 -16.46 -1.89
C HIS A 11 4.86 -16.04 -1.46
N PHE A 12 5.25 -14.77 -1.60
CA PHE A 12 6.59 -14.31 -1.21
C PHE A 12 6.72 -14.04 0.29
N GLY A 13 5.69 -13.49 0.92
CA GLY A 13 5.67 -13.14 2.34
C GLY A 13 5.78 -14.36 3.25
N SER A 14 5.02 -15.43 2.98
CA SER A 14 5.10 -16.70 3.74
C SER A 14 6.47 -17.38 3.69
N ARG A 15 7.35 -16.97 2.76
CA ARG A 15 8.74 -17.46 2.62
C ARG A 15 9.78 -16.48 3.17
N GLY A 16 9.36 -15.38 3.80
CA GLY A 16 10.24 -14.33 4.28
C GLY A 16 11.04 -13.67 3.16
N LYS A 17 10.44 -13.50 1.97
CA LYS A 17 11.10 -12.93 0.78
C LYS A 17 10.65 -11.52 0.42
N ILE A 18 9.90 -10.87 1.31
CA ILE A 18 9.52 -9.46 1.20
C ILE A 18 10.26 -8.71 2.31
N PHE A 19 11.13 -7.78 1.93
CA PHE A 19 11.99 -7.04 2.87
C PHE A 19 11.58 -5.56 3.01
N SER A 20 10.97 -5.00 1.98
CA SER A 20 10.47 -3.63 1.92
C SER A 20 9.29 -3.55 0.96
N VAL A 21 8.37 -2.63 1.20
CA VAL A 21 7.18 -2.42 0.37
C VAL A 21 7.03 -0.95 0.03
N ASP A 22 7.01 -0.66 -1.26
CA ASP A 22 6.63 0.62 -1.83
C ASP A 22 5.12 0.59 -2.14
N LEU A 23 4.34 1.16 -1.24
CA LEU A 23 2.89 1.07 -1.24
C LEU A 23 2.27 2.24 -2.01
N ARG A 24 1.86 1.98 -3.24
CA ARG A 24 1.11 2.91 -4.10
C ARG A 24 -0.04 2.22 -4.81
N ASN A 25 -0.92 3.01 -5.41
CA ASN A 25 -2.01 2.50 -6.23
C ASN A 25 -1.98 3.12 -7.63
N ILE A 26 -2.50 2.38 -8.60
CA ILE A 26 -2.61 2.78 -10.00
C ILE A 26 -3.99 2.44 -10.53
N LYS A 27 -4.45 3.16 -11.55
CA LYS A 27 -5.65 2.82 -12.31
C LYS A 27 -5.30 2.52 -13.76
N GLY A 28 -5.82 1.42 -14.29
CA GLY A 28 -5.53 0.95 -15.64
C GLY A 28 -4.66 -0.31 -15.66
N GLU A 29 -3.97 -0.55 -16.77
CA GLU A 29 -3.22 -1.79 -17.01
C GLU A 29 -1.81 -1.53 -17.51
N LEU A 30 -1.07 -2.61 -17.77
CA LEU A 30 0.27 -2.52 -18.33
C LEU A 30 0.25 -1.72 -19.65
N ASN A 31 1.20 -0.80 -19.79
CA ASN A 31 1.34 0.14 -20.91
C ASN A 31 0.27 1.25 -21.00
N ASN A 32 -0.72 1.26 -20.11
CA ASN A 32 -1.69 2.35 -20.02
C ASN A 32 -2.28 2.42 -18.61
N PHE A 33 -1.57 3.09 -17.70
CA PHE A 33 -2.03 3.33 -16.34
C PHE A 33 -1.76 4.77 -15.91
N GLN A 34 -2.48 5.19 -14.88
CA GLN A 34 -2.30 6.45 -14.19
C GLN A 34 -2.05 6.17 -12.70
N GLU A 35 -1.12 6.88 -12.09
CA GLU A 35 -0.94 6.84 -10.62
C GLU A 35 -2.08 7.58 -9.93
N THR A 36 -2.53 7.04 -8.80
CA THR A 36 -3.71 7.54 -8.10
C THR A 36 -3.47 7.75 -6.61
N PHE A 37 -4.43 8.37 -5.94
CA PHE A 37 -4.45 8.34 -4.48
C PHE A 37 -4.62 6.89 -4.01
N PRO A 38 -4.05 6.51 -2.84
CA PRO A 38 -4.12 5.17 -2.29
C PRO A 38 -5.49 4.50 -2.41
N GLU A 39 -6.58 5.21 -2.12
CA GLU A 39 -7.94 4.67 -2.08
C GLU A 39 -8.68 4.63 -3.43
N THR A 40 -8.08 5.07 -4.53
CA THR A 40 -8.80 5.31 -5.81
C THR A 40 -8.30 4.51 -7.01
N GLY A 41 -7.27 3.67 -6.84
CA GLY A 41 -6.75 2.81 -7.90
C GLY A 41 -7.43 1.44 -7.97
N ASN A 42 -6.79 0.51 -8.68
CA ASN A 42 -7.29 -0.84 -8.93
C ASN A 42 -7.19 -1.74 -7.69
N ALA A 43 -6.13 -1.58 -6.88
CA ALA A 43 -5.90 -2.42 -5.71
C ALA A 43 -6.79 -1.99 -4.53
N ASP A 44 -7.34 -2.97 -3.81
CA ASP A 44 -7.88 -2.74 -2.47
C ASP A 44 -6.71 -2.65 -1.49
N MET A 45 -6.44 -1.44 -1.00
CA MET A 45 -5.30 -1.19 -0.12
C MET A 45 -5.47 -1.81 1.26
N VAL A 46 -6.70 -2.02 1.73
CA VAL A 46 -6.97 -2.66 3.02
C VAL A 46 -6.65 -4.15 2.93
N GLU A 47 -7.15 -4.83 1.90
CA GLU A 47 -6.86 -6.24 1.67
C GLU A 47 -5.38 -6.47 1.37
N THR A 48 -4.74 -5.56 0.62
CA THR A 48 -3.30 -5.59 0.36
C THR A 48 -2.48 -5.50 1.66
N MET A 49 -2.79 -4.52 2.52
CA MET A 49 -2.11 -4.35 3.81
C MET A 49 -2.34 -5.53 4.75
N LYS A 50 -3.56 -6.08 4.75
CA LYS A 50 -3.88 -7.28 5.50
C LYS A 50 -3.09 -8.49 5.01
N ALA A 51 -2.94 -8.67 3.70
CA ALA A 51 -2.13 -9.75 3.14
C ALA A 51 -0.66 -9.67 3.57
N TYR A 52 -0.05 -8.48 3.56
CA TYR A 52 1.31 -8.30 4.05
C TYR A 52 1.46 -8.68 5.52
N ARG A 53 0.48 -8.28 6.34
CA ARG A 53 0.46 -8.60 7.77
C ARG A 53 0.28 -10.08 8.03
N ASP A 54 -0.70 -10.71 7.40
CA ASP A 54 -1.01 -12.13 7.56
C ASP A 54 0.14 -13.01 7.07
N ALA A 55 0.91 -12.53 6.07
CA ALA A 55 2.12 -13.19 5.59
C ALA A 55 3.35 -12.99 6.50
N GLY A 56 3.22 -12.23 7.60
CA GLY A 56 4.28 -12.05 8.59
C GLY A 56 5.41 -11.10 8.16
N LEU A 57 5.10 -10.07 7.36
CA LEU A 57 6.08 -9.05 6.98
C LEU A 57 6.71 -8.38 8.21
N ASP A 58 8.04 -8.46 8.32
CA ASP A 58 8.88 -7.80 9.34
C ASP A 58 9.73 -6.65 8.75
N GLY A 59 9.37 -6.22 7.53
CA GLY A 59 10.01 -5.11 6.80
C GLY A 59 9.30 -3.77 7.02
N TRP A 60 9.77 -2.73 6.32
CA TRP A 60 9.08 -1.44 6.29
C TRP A 60 8.13 -1.32 5.10
N ILE A 61 7.08 -0.53 5.31
CA ILE A 61 6.13 -0.12 4.28
C ILE A 61 6.20 1.41 4.15
N THR A 62 6.46 1.88 2.95
CA THR A 62 6.63 3.30 2.63
C THR A 62 5.70 3.70 1.48
N PRO A 63 5.13 4.91 1.48
CA PRO A 63 4.51 5.44 0.26
C PRO A 63 5.59 5.67 -0.80
N ASP A 64 5.21 5.60 -2.08
CA ASP A 64 6.20 5.54 -3.17
C ASP A 64 6.25 6.76 -4.09
N HIS A 65 5.16 7.09 -4.78
CA HIS A 65 5.10 8.24 -5.71
C HIS A 65 4.11 9.28 -5.23
N ALA A 66 4.55 10.55 -5.22
CA ALA A 66 3.70 11.65 -4.85
C ALA A 66 2.79 12.10 -5.99
N ILE A 67 1.49 12.20 -5.71
CA ILE A 67 0.56 12.92 -6.59
C ILE A 67 0.68 14.41 -6.29
N HIS A 68 0.95 15.19 -7.33
CA HIS A 68 1.05 16.65 -7.20
C HIS A 68 -0.32 17.24 -6.90
N LEU A 69 -0.39 18.05 -5.83
CA LEU A 69 -1.62 18.70 -5.37
C LEU A 69 -1.49 20.21 -5.54
N ASP A 70 -2.60 20.86 -5.88
CA ASP A 70 -2.65 22.31 -5.98
C ASP A 70 -2.21 22.97 -4.66
N GLY A 71 -1.18 23.81 -4.76
CA GLY A 71 -0.59 24.51 -3.62
C GLY A 71 0.25 23.65 -2.68
N ASP A 72 0.62 22.43 -3.06
CA ASP A 72 1.68 21.68 -2.39
C ASP A 72 3.08 22.13 -2.87
N SER A 73 4.09 21.77 -2.10
CA SER A 73 5.50 21.91 -2.50
C SER A 73 5.85 21.02 -3.69
N ASP A 74 6.94 21.35 -4.39
CA ASP A 74 7.51 20.51 -5.45
C ASP A 74 7.85 19.09 -4.98
N TRP A 75 8.18 18.95 -3.68
CA TRP A 75 8.43 17.65 -3.07
C TRP A 75 7.15 16.85 -2.76
N GLY A 76 5.98 17.49 -2.67
CA GLY A 76 4.71 16.82 -2.36
C GLY A 76 4.47 16.56 -0.86
N HIS A 77 4.95 17.43 0.04
CA HIS A 77 4.80 17.24 1.50
C HIS A 77 3.37 16.96 1.97
N ARG A 78 2.34 17.58 1.37
CA ARG A 78 0.94 17.31 1.75
C ARG A 78 0.51 15.92 1.30
N TYR A 79 0.87 15.52 0.08
CA TYR A 79 0.62 14.16 -0.38
C TYR A 79 1.34 13.13 0.51
N TRP A 80 2.61 13.34 0.84
CA TRP A 80 3.34 12.42 1.71
C TRP A 80 2.69 12.28 3.08
N ALA A 81 2.30 13.40 3.69
CA ALA A 81 1.59 13.38 4.96
C ALA A 81 0.27 12.60 4.86
N TYR A 82 -0.47 12.79 3.77
CA TYR A 82 -1.70 12.05 3.50
C TYR A 82 -1.44 10.54 3.32
N ALA A 83 -0.50 10.15 2.47
CA ALA A 83 -0.20 8.75 2.17
C ALA A 83 0.34 7.99 3.40
N VAL A 84 1.24 8.61 4.17
CA VAL A 84 1.70 8.06 5.46
C VAL A 84 0.52 7.92 6.42
N GLY A 85 -0.33 8.95 6.54
CA GLY A 85 -1.53 8.92 7.38
C GLY A 85 -2.49 7.79 6.99
N HIS A 86 -2.71 7.58 5.70
CA HIS A 86 -3.55 6.53 5.15
C HIS A 86 -3.01 5.13 5.52
N ILE A 87 -1.71 4.88 5.29
CA ILE A 87 -1.05 3.62 5.66
C ILE A 87 -1.18 3.36 7.16
N ARG A 88 -0.90 4.39 7.99
CA ARG A 88 -1.00 4.30 9.45
C ARG A 88 -2.43 4.06 9.91
N GLY A 89 -3.42 4.61 9.22
CA GLY A 89 -4.84 4.39 9.49
C GLY A 89 -5.25 2.95 9.26
N ILE A 90 -4.87 2.37 8.11
CA ILE A 90 -5.13 0.96 7.80
C ILE A 90 -4.43 0.04 8.81
N ASP A 91 -3.13 0.27 9.09
CA ASP A 91 -2.37 -0.51 10.08
C ASP A 91 -3.05 -0.51 11.46
N GLN A 92 -3.53 0.65 11.93
CA GLN A 92 -4.24 0.76 13.20
C GLN A 92 -5.60 0.03 13.17
N ALA A 93 -6.39 0.22 12.13
CA ALA A 93 -7.70 -0.43 12.00
C ALA A 93 -7.58 -1.96 11.99
N LEU A 94 -6.58 -2.50 11.29
CA LEU A 94 -6.32 -3.95 11.27
C LEU A 94 -5.84 -4.47 12.63
N LYS A 95 -5.07 -3.68 13.39
CA LYS A 95 -4.62 -4.05 14.75
C LYS A 95 -5.80 -4.24 15.70
N GLU A 96 -6.83 -3.42 15.61
CA GLU A 96 -8.02 -3.55 16.45
C GLU A 96 -8.86 -4.79 16.12
N THR A 97 -8.83 -5.27 14.87
CA THR A 97 -9.51 -6.50 14.45
C THR A 97 -8.83 -7.77 14.96
N SER A 98 -7.63 -7.65 15.50
CA SER A 98 -6.82 -8.73 16.08
C SER A 98 -6.82 -8.59 17.61
N ARG A 99 -8.01 -8.55 18.22
CA ARG A 99 -8.13 -8.81 19.66
C ARG A 99 -7.68 -10.25 19.93
N PRO A 100 -6.72 -10.47 20.87
CA PRO A 100 -6.27 -11.80 21.21
C PRO A 100 -7.36 -12.59 21.95
N VAL A 101 -7.34 -13.90 21.76
CA VAL A 101 -7.99 -14.91 22.60
C VAL A 101 -7.41 -14.85 24.02
#